data_AF-A0A8H7VR33-F1
#
_entry.id   AF-A0A8H7VR33-F1
#
_cell.length_a   1.000
_cell.length_b   1.000
_cell.length_c   1.000
_cell.angle_alpha   90.00
_cell.angle_beta   90.00
_cell.angle_gamma   90.00
#
_symmetry.space_group_name_H-M   'P 1'
#
loop_
_entity.id
_entity.type
_entity.pdbx_description
1 polymer ?
#
loop_
_entity_poly.entity_id
_entity_poly.type
_entity_poly.pdbx_seq_one_letter_code
_entity_poly.pdbx_strand_id
1 'polypeptide(L)'
;MNLDVLNGLLTVPAKKWSNIKEVLKSYFSESIATLKNGNEFHNVLLSTLNMLKEDKSASALRNYASRLHVYYNAPLIKADVQQLYNAKLLVVNLNKEKERAIIAGQTTGAILSRKGAEEFAKEIQQDVEKETEKIQTNQEEQETSNNDVMRIVDGNYNPSIEEIESVIDEEVEEEERECLILDNGYPALTTTKTINIGPVPKDLPNHGKSKLTQGFHKYKEEVFKQGLNNMLTFESNTHEILALTHVLLLKQRHVDLQLKTMDEDVLNKTYNDFMDKFNAEYDNKEFISELKDINKDLKRAGFKRDRILEDLHGKMMAQKLGSFEYGVLRCLQNIVEEFPDQPLQDIKEHDLIHNIIDPVLRPFISSSSCRLRWPEINADVRKCRTTRTQRPDAMVSEVKGVQYSKCVGYGEAKAANTDNHGKGVDLVRLAVFGKDCIDAYKLNHVITFQIVEPEATYTCIELAQISFPRTISDVKSFIDDVSSYYTIYKVFKSIQESLNQVFWQENHRETLDTPQYLHAINKTKSNRRLCFVHYG
;
A
#
# COMPACT_ATOMS: atom_id res chain seq x y z
N MET A 1 1.18 -40.64 1.71
CA MET A 1 2.54 -40.10 1.53
C MET A 1 3.31 -40.44 2.79
N ASN A 2 4.32 -41.32 2.70
CA ASN A 2 5.23 -41.55 3.82
C ASN A 2 6.15 -40.32 3.91
N LEU A 3 6.07 -39.62 5.04
CA LEU A 3 6.89 -38.46 5.34
C LEU A 3 8.15 -38.96 6.05
N ASP A 4 9.30 -38.84 5.40
CA ASP A 4 10.58 -39.02 6.07
C ASP A 4 11.01 -37.72 6.73
N VAL A 5 11.54 -37.87 7.95
CA VAL A 5 12.03 -36.79 8.79
C VAL A 5 13.46 -37.15 9.12
N LEU A 6 14.41 -36.41 8.54
CA LEU A 6 15.82 -36.50 8.87
C LEU A 6 16.17 -35.25 9.67
N ASN A 7 16.76 -35.39 10.86
CA ASN A 7 17.17 -34.27 11.72
C ASN A 7 16.05 -33.27 12.07
N GLY A 8 14.81 -33.75 12.25
CA GLY A 8 13.66 -32.90 12.59
C GLY A 8 13.12 -32.06 11.42
N LEU A 9 13.71 -32.15 10.24
CA LEU A 9 13.23 -31.53 9.00
C LEU A 9 12.58 -32.60 8.10
N LEU A 10 11.43 -32.25 7.50
CA LEU A 10 10.83 -33.14 6.49
C LEU A 10 11.70 -33.12 5.23
N THR A 11 12.18 -34.28 4.82
CA THR A 11 13.02 -34.45 3.63
C THR A 11 12.21 -34.78 2.37
N VAL A 12 10.89 -34.93 2.51
CA VAL A 12 9.95 -35.10 1.39
C VAL A 12 9.13 -33.82 1.24
N PRO A 13 8.90 -33.30 0.03
CA PRO A 13 8.09 -32.10 -0.18
C PRO A 13 6.67 -32.34 0.32
N ALA A 14 6.37 -31.83 1.51
CA ALA A 14 5.01 -31.81 2.02
C ALA A 14 4.23 -30.74 1.25
N LYS A 15 3.23 -31.17 0.48
CA LYS A 15 2.44 -30.36 -0.47
C LYS A 15 1.83 -29.05 0.07
N LYS A 16 1.84 -28.76 1.39
CA LYS A 16 1.28 -27.52 1.99
C LYS A 16 2.01 -27.08 3.28
N TRP A 17 3.31 -26.81 3.20
CA TRP A 17 4.11 -26.27 4.32
C TRP A 17 3.63 -24.90 4.83
N SER A 18 3.03 -24.08 3.97
CA SER A 18 2.55 -22.72 4.28
C SER A 18 1.50 -22.69 5.40
N ASN A 19 0.61 -23.68 5.46
CA ASN A 19 -0.46 -23.74 6.46
C ASN A 19 0.06 -24.07 7.87
N ILE A 20 1.05 -24.97 7.96
CA ILE A 20 1.69 -25.29 9.26
C ILE A 20 2.51 -24.08 9.74
N LYS A 21 3.18 -23.38 8.82
CA LYS A 21 3.94 -22.17 9.14
C LYS A 21 3.05 -21.06 9.69
N GLU A 22 1.89 -20.80 9.10
CA GLU A 22 0.94 -19.79 9.57
C GLU A 22 0.27 -20.18 10.91
N VAL A 23 -0.08 -21.45 11.11
CA VAL A 23 -0.64 -21.94 12.40
C VAL A 23 0.38 -21.79 13.54
N LEU A 24 1.63 -22.16 13.31
CA LEU A 24 2.69 -21.99 14.30
C LEU A 24 2.98 -20.50 14.53
N LYS A 25 3.04 -19.70 13.46
CA LYS A 25 3.32 -18.26 13.53
C LYS A 25 2.23 -17.51 14.30
N SER A 26 0.95 -17.82 14.08
CA SER A 26 -0.19 -17.26 14.81
C SER A 26 -0.20 -17.65 16.30
N TYR A 27 0.14 -18.90 16.61
CA TYR A 27 0.16 -19.38 17.99
C TYR A 27 1.34 -18.80 18.80
N PHE A 28 2.52 -18.71 18.18
CA PHE A 28 3.70 -18.16 18.82
C PHE A 28 3.70 -16.63 18.86
N SER A 29 3.07 -15.92 17.92
CA SER A 29 2.96 -14.46 17.97
C SER A 29 2.17 -13.95 19.17
N GLU A 30 1.18 -14.70 19.66
CA GLU A 30 0.38 -14.32 20.84
C GLU A 30 1.04 -14.78 22.15
N SER A 31 1.78 -15.89 22.14
CA SER A 31 2.32 -16.51 23.36
C SER A 31 3.70 -15.97 23.77
N ILE A 32 4.55 -15.57 22.81
CA ILE A 32 5.95 -15.17 23.08
C ILE A 32 6.05 -13.94 24.00
N ALA A 33 5.09 -13.02 23.95
CA ALA A 33 5.12 -11.79 24.75
C ALA A 33 4.96 -12.03 26.28
N THR A 34 4.51 -13.22 26.69
CA THR A 34 4.23 -13.54 28.10
C THR A 34 5.24 -14.50 28.74
N LEU A 35 6.09 -15.12 27.92
CA LEU A 35 7.04 -16.14 28.36
C LEU A 35 8.32 -15.48 28.88
N LYS A 36 8.78 -15.92 30.05
CA LYS A 36 9.86 -15.26 30.79
C LYS A 36 11.24 -15.84 30.51
N ASN A 37 11.32 -17.07 30.01
CA ASN A 37 12.57 -17.78 29.77
C ASN A 37 12.39 -18.95 28.79
N GLY A 38 13.51 -19.48 28.29
CA GLY A 38 13.54 -20.59 27.35
C GLY A 38 12.91 -21.89 27.88
N ASN A 39 12.92 -22.15 29.20
CA ASN A 39 12.26 -23.33 29.76
C ASN A 39 10.73 -23.25 29.58
N GLU A 40 10.14 -22.10 29.85
CA GLU A 40 8.71 -21.88 29.64
C GLU A 40 8.33 -22.03 28.17
N PHE A 41 9.11 -21.43 27.26
CA PHE A 41 8.91 -21.60 25.81
C PHE A 41 8.99 -23.07 25.39
N HIS A 42 10.00 -23.79 25.86
CA HIS A 42 10.20 -25.19 25.55
C HIS A 42 9.02 -26.06 26.05
N ASN A 43 8.53 -25.79 27.26
CA ASN A 43 7.39 -26.51 27.83
C ASN A 43 6.10 -26.25 27.02
N VAL A 44 5.87 -25.00 26.60
CA VAL A 44 4.74 -24.64 25.73
C VAL A 44 4.85 -25.35 24.38
N LEU A 45 6.04 -25.33 23.76
CA LEU A 45 6.31 -26.04 22.51
C LEU A 45 5.97 -27.54 22.61
N LEU A 46 6.44 -28.23 23.66
CA LEU A 46 6.14 -29.64 23.87
C LEU A 46 4.65 -29.90 24.15
N SER A 47 3.99 -29.00 24.90
CA SER A 47 2.54 -29.09 25.16
C SER A 47 1.73 -28.95 23.87
N THR A 48 2.07 -27.99 23.03
CA THR A 48 1.41 -27.77 21.72
C THR A 48 1.63 -28.98 20.81
N LEU A 49 2.85 -29.52 20.75
CA LEU A 49 3.13 -30.72 19.97
C LEU A 49 2.32 -31.91 20.49
N ASN A 50 2.17 -32.08 21.81
CA ASN A 50 1.33 -33.12 22.39
C ASN A 50 -0.16 -32.95 22.02
N MET A 51 -0.70 -31.72 22.08
CA MET A 51 -2.08 -31.46 21.63
C MET A 51 -2.29 -31.85 20.16
N LEU A 52 -1.32 -31.52 19.30
CA LEU A 52 -1.36 -31.88 17.87
C LEU A 52 -1.20 -33.39 17.62
N LYS A 53 -0.58 -34.15 18.53
CA LYS A 53 -0.57 -35.62 18.46
C LYS A 53 -1.94 -36.22 18.77
N GLU A 54 -2.68 -35.62 19.69
CA GLU A 54 -3.98 -36.13 20.12
C GLU A 54 -5.10 -35.82 19.12
N ASP A 55 -4.90 -34.86 18.22
CA ASP A 55 -5.87 -34.52 17.17
C ASP A 55 -6.12 -35.71 16.22
N LYS A 56 -7.40 -36.07 16.05
CA LYS A 56 -7.89 -37.16 15.21
C LYS A 56 -8.21 -36.76 13.78
N SER A 57 -8.25 -35.47 13.48
CA SER A 57 -8.65 -34.95 12.18
C SER A 57 -7.55 -35.08 11.10
N ALA A 58 -6.27 -35.15 11.48
CA ALA A 58 -5.15 -35.14 10.52
C ALA A 58 -4.01 -36.12 10.90
N SER A 59 -4.03 -37.33 10.34
CA SER A 59 -3.03 -38.38 10.61
C SER A 59 -1.59 -37.98 10.25
N ALA A 60 -1.40 -37.18 9.19
CA ALA A 60 -0.08 -36.65 8.80
C ALA A 60 0.48 -35.64 9.82
N LEU A 61 -0.39 -34.76 10.35
CA LEU A 61 -0.02 -33.77 11.36
C LEU A 61 0.36 -34.44 12.69
N ARG A 62 -0.38 -35.48 13.07
CA ARG A 62 -0.06 -36.32 14.23
C ARG A 62 1.32 -36.97 14.11
N ASN A 63 1.62 -37.58 12.98
CA ASN A 63 2.91 -38.25 12.76
C ASN A 63 4.07 -37.23 12.79
N TYR A 64 3.86 -36.05 12.21
CA TYR A 64 4.82 -34.96 12.25
C TYR A 64 5.04 -34.42 13.67
N ALA A 65 3.96 -34.12 14.40
CA ALA A 65 4.01 -33.66 15.78
C ALA A 65 4.65 -34.71 16.71
N SER A 66 4.44 -36.00 16.44
CA SER A 66 5.07 -37.11 17.16
C SER A 66 6.59 -37.10 17.00
N ARG A 67 7.09 -36.92 15.77
CA ARG A 67 8.52 -36.88 15.46
C ARG A 67 9.19 -35.61 15.98
N LEU A 68 8.55 -34.44 15.81
CA LEU A 68 9.06 -33.18 16.35
C LEU A 68 9.14 -33.20 17.87
N HIS A 69 8.15 -33.78 18.54
CA HIS A 69 8.17 -33.89 19.99
C HIS A 69 9.35 -34.73 20.47
N VAL A 70 9.67 -35.84 19.80
CA VAL A 70 10.87 -36.64 20.11
C VAL A 70 12.15 -35.83 19.87
N TYR A 71 12.23 -35.11 18.73
CA TYR A 71 13.38 -34.29 18.38
C TYR A 71 13.63 -33.17 19.39
N TYR A 72 12.61 -32.37 19.69
CA TYR A 72 12.74 -31.26 20.63
C TYR A 72 12.94 -31.73 22.07
N ASN A 73 12.44 -32.91 22.45
CA ASN A 73 12.66 -33.45 23.80
C ASN A 73 14.09 -34.02 23.99
N ALA A 74 14.93 -34.03 22.95
CA ALA A 74 16.34 -34.41 23.06
C ALA A 74 17.12 -33.36 23.90
N PRO A 75 17.95 -33.76 24.89
CA PRO A 75 18.59 -32.83 25.82
C PRO A 75 19.44 -31.72 25.16
N LEU A 76 20.17 -32.05 24.10
CA LEU A 76 21.01 -31.09 23.36
C LEU A 76 20.15 -30.07 22.60
N ILE A 77 19.15 -30.55 21.85
CA ILE A 77 18.20 -29.70 21.11
C ILE A 77 17.40 -28.81 22.07
N LYS A 78 17.03 -29.33 23.24
CA LYS A 78 16.39 -28.55 24.30
C LYS A 78 17.28 -27.40 24.76
N ALA A 79 18.56 -27.64 25.03
CA ALA A 79 19.49 -26.60 25.44
C ALA A 79 19.65 -25.52 24.35
N ASP A 80 19.80 -25.93 23.09
CA ASP A 80 19.97 -25.01 21.96
C ASP A 80 18.73 -24.13 21.74
N VAL A 81 17.53 -24.73 21.78
CA VAL A 81 16.27 -24.00 21.64
C VAL A 81 16.08 -22.99 22.79
N GLN A 82 16.47 -23.37 24.01
CA GLN A 82 16.40 -22.48 25.16
C GLN A 82 17.38 -21.32 25.04
N GLN A 83 18.61 -21.59 24.60
CA GLN A 83 19.64 -20.56 24.39
C GLN A 83 19.21 -19.57 23.30
N LEU A 84 18.72 -20.07 22.15
CA LEU A 84 18.21 -19.24 21.06
C LEU A 84 17.02 -18.37 21.49
N TYR A 85 16.10 -18.94 22.26
CA TYR A 85 14.95 -18.20 22.77
C TYR A 85 15.38 -17.10 23.76
N ASN A 86 16.26 -17.43 24.72
CA ASN A 86 16.76 -16.46 25.69
C ASN A 86 17.52 -15.31 25.01
N ALA A 87 18.30 -15.62 23.97
CA ALA A 87 19.00 -14.61 23.19
C ALA A 87 18.04 -13.67 22.45
N LYS A 88 17.00 -14.21 21.80
CA LYS A 88 15.95 -13.39 21.17
C LYS A 88 15.17 -12.54 22.18
N LEU A 89 14.88 -13.09 23.36
CA LEU A 89 14.21 -12.36 24.44
C LEU A 89 15.07 -11.21 24.96
N LEU A 90 16.39 -11.42 25.08
CA LEU A 90 17.34 -10.36 25.44
C LEU A 90 17.34 -9.22 24.43
N VAL A 91 17.38 -9.52 23.13
CA VAL A 91 17.32 -8.51 22.06
C VAL A 91 16.01 -7.71 22.13
N VAL A 92 14.87 -8.36 22.38
CA VAL A 92 13.59 -7.66 22.54
C VAL A 92 13.59 -6.74 23.76
N ASN A 93 14.17 -7.17 24.89
CA ASN A 93 14.26 -6.36 26.10
C ASN A 93 15.20 -5.16 25.91
N LEU A 94 16.37 -5.34 25.28
CA LEU A 94 17.30 -4.26 24.97
C LEU A 94 16.66 -3.20 24.07
N ASN A 95 15.87 -3.61 23.08
CA ASN A 95 15.13 -2.66 22.24
C ASN A 95 14.08 -1.86 23.03
N LYS A 96 13.36 -2.50 23.97
CA LYS A 96 12.43 -1.78 24.86
C LYS A 96 13.14 -0.79 25.78
N GLU A 97 14.32 -1.13 26.29
CA GLU A 97 15.11 -0.21 27.11
C GLU A 97 15.65 0.96 26.30
N LYS A 98 16.09 0.72 25.06
CA LYS A 98 16.46 1.78 24.10
C LYS A 98 15.31 2.77 23.88
N GLU A 99 14.09 2.26 23.64
CA GLU A 99 12.91 3.12 23.48
C GLU A 99 12.59 3.93 24.75
N ARG A 100 12.67 3.30 25.93
CA ARG A 100 12.48 4.00 27.20
C ARG A 100 13.52 5.09 27.43
N ALA A 101 14.79 4.83 27.10
CA ALA A 101 15.87 5.80 27.22
C ALA A 101 15.67 7.00 26.28
N ILE A 102 15.21 6.77 25.05
CA ILE A 102 14.86 7.83 24.10
C ILE A 102 13.71 8.69 24.63
N ILE A 103 12.65 8.06 25.14
CA ILE A 103 11.47 8.76 25.70
C ILE A 103 11.86 9.57 26.95
N ALA A 104 12.66 9.00 27.85
CA ALA A 104 13.14 9.69 29.05
C ALA A 104 14.04 10.88 28.69
N GLY A 105 14.93 10.73 27.71
CA GLY A 105 15.78 11.81 27.20
C GLY A 105 14.98 12.95 26.55
N GLN A 106 13.89 12.64 25.86
CA GLN A 106 12.96 13.65 25.30
C GLN A 106 12.20 14.41 26.39
N THR A 107 11.85 13.75 27.49
CA THR A 107 11.06 14.33 28.59
C THR A 107 11.89 15.28 29.47
N THR A 108 13.20 15.06 29.60
CA THR A 108 14.04 15.76 30.59
C THR A 108 14.68 17.07 30.06
N GLY A 109 14.35 17.51 28.84
CA GLY A 109 14.54 18.90 28.40
C GLY A 109 15.96 19.48 28.44
N ALA A 110 17.01 18.65 28.28
CA ALA A 110 18.38 19.13 28.13
C ALA A 110 18.99 18.59 26.83
N ILE A 111 19.50 19.47 25.98
CA ILE A 111 20.24 19.15 24.74
C ILE A 111 21.48 18.27 25.04
N LEU A 112 21.99 18.29 26.27
CA LEU A 112 23.01 17.36 26.78
C LEU A 112 22.51 15.91 26.97
N SER A 113 21.21 15.70 27.21
CA SER A 113 20.63 14.35 27.40
C SER A 113 20.27 13.63 26.10
N ARG A 114 19.96 14.36 25.02
CA ARG A 114 19.68 13.73 23.72
C ARG A 114 20.94 13.08 23.15
N LYS A 115 22.08 13.77 23.24
CA LYS A 115 23.37 13.24 22.79
C LYS A 115 23.83 12.05 23.66
N GLY A 116 23.62 12.12 24.98
CA GLY A 116 23.86 10.99 25.88
C GLY A 116 22.92 9.80 25.65
N ALA A 117 21.64 10.04 25.33
CA ALA A 117 20.69 9.00 24.97
C ALA A 117 21.01 8.37 23.60
N GLU A 118 21.48 9.17 22.64
CA GLU A 118 21.96 8.69 21.33
C GLU A 118 23.27 7.88 21.47
N GLU A 119 24.17 8.27 22.37
CA GLU A 119 25.39 7.50 22.69
C GLU A 119 25.07 6.19 23.42
N PHE A 120 24.17 6.21 24.41
CA PHE A 120 23.68 5.00 25.08
C PHE A 120 22.93 4.06 24.11
N ALA A 121 22.14 4.62 23.19
CA ALA A 121 21.48 3.84 22.14
C ALA A 121 22.47 3.20 21.14
N LYS A 122 23.63 3.83 20.91
CA LYS A 122 24.74 3.24 20.13
C LYS A 122 25.46 2.14 20.91
N GLU A 123 25.65 2.30 22.21
CA GLU A 123 26.25 1.28 23.07
C GLU A 123 25.37 0.02 23.11
N ILE A 124 24.05 0.18 23.31
CA ILE A 124 23.09 -0.93 23.22
C ILE A 124 23.12 -1.59 21.84
N GLN A 125 23.23 -0.81 20.76
CA GLN A 125 23.31 -1.35 19.40
C GLN A 125 24.55 -2.24 19.21
N GLN A 126 25.69 -1.81 19.74
CA GLN A 126 26.93 -2.58 19.71
C GLN A 126 26.83 -3.87 20.54
N ASP A 127 26.14 -3.83 21.69
CA ASP A 127 25.92 -5.02 22.50
C ASP A 127 24.96 -6.02 21.84
N VAL A 128 23.93 -5.53 21.14
CA VAL A 128 23.04 -6.37 20.32
C VAL A 128 23.82 -7.02 19.18
N GLU A 129 24.69 -6.27 18.50
CA GLU A 129 25.53 -6.79 17.41
C GLU A 129 26.50 -7.87 17.91
N LYS A 130 27.21 -7.61 19.01
CA LYS A 130 28.12 -8.61 19.63
C LYS A 130 27.42 -9.89 20.06
N GLU A 131 26.24 -9.79 20.66
CA GLU A 131 25.49 -10.99 21.05
C GLU A 131 24.92 -11.72 19.83
N THR A 132 24.55 -11.00 18.77
CA THR A 132 24.12 -11.61 17.51
C THR A 132 25.26 -12.35 16.82
N GLU A 133 26.47 -11.78 16.82
CA GLU A 133 27.68 -12.41 16.31
C GLU A 133 28.05 -13.66 17.11
N LYS A 134 28.02 -13.62 18.44
CA LYS A 134 28.24 -14.81 19.29
C LYS A 134 27.27 -15.95 18.98
N ILE A 135 26.02 -15.64 18.63
CA ILE A 135 25.03 -16.66 18.22
C ILE A 135 25.42 -17.27 16.88
N GLN A 136 25.90 -16.48 15.92
CA GLN A 136 26.34 -16.96 14.62
C GLN A 136 27.63 -17.79 14.71
N THR A 137 28.62 -17.36 15.49
CA THR A 137 29.88 -18.12 15.66
C THR A 137 29.66 -19.47 16.34
N ASN A 138 28.77 -19.54 17.34
CA ASN A 138 28.41 -20.81 17.98
C ASN A 138 27.64 -21.75 17.03
N GLN A 139 26.95 -21.24 16.00
CA GLN A 139 26.30 -22.06 14.98
C GLN A 139 27.30 -22.62 13.96
N GLU A 140 28.31 -21.84 13.56
CA GLU A 140 29.36 -22.27 12.62
C GLU A 140 30.32 -23.31 13.25
N GLU A 141 30.62 -23.19 14.54
CA GLU A 141 31.42 -24.20 15.28
C GLU A 141 30.66 -25.52 15.52
N GLN A 142 29.33 -25.51 15.47
CA GLN A 142 28.51 -26.73 15.60
C GLN A 142 28.25 -27.43 14.25
N GLU A 143 28.21 -26.71 13.13
CA GLU A 143 28.13 -27.33 11.79
C GLU A 143 29.39 -28.12 11.43
N THR A 144 30.56 -27.69 11.93
CA THR A 144 31.81 -28.45 11.79
C THR A 144 31.84 -29.71 12.66
N SER A 145 31.23 -29.70 13.85
CA SER A 145 31.11 -30.90 14.70
C SER A 145 30.03 -31.89 14.23
N ASN A 146 28.96 -31.44 13.58
CA ASN A 146 27.90 -32.32 13.07
C ASN A 146 28.28 -33.03 11.76
N ASN A 147 29.20 -32.46 10.97
CA ASN A 147 29.73 -33.10 9.77
C ASN A 147 30.62 -34.32 10.08
N ASP A 148 31.28 -34.37 11.24
CA ASP A 148 32.08 -35.54 11.66
C ASP A 148 31.23 -36.72 12.16
N VAL A 149 29.97 -36.49 12.54
CA VAL A 149 29.01 -37.57 12.88
C VAL A 149 28.44 -38.22 11.61
N MET A 150 28.51 -37.56 10.45
CA MET A 150 27.94 -38.04 9.18
C MET A 150 28.89 -38.87 8.31
N ARG A 151 30.13 -39.14 8.74
CA ARG A 151 31.10 -39.98 8.00
C ARG A 151 30.92 -41.49 8.17
N ILE A 152 29.86 -41.95 8.83
CA ILE A 152 29.57 -43.37 9.05
C ILE A 152 28.15 -43.71 8.57
N VAL A 153 27.80 -43.47 7.31
CA VAL A 153 26.88 -44.31 6.52
C VAL A 153 27.17 -44.06 5.02
N ASP A 154 27.47 -45.13 4.28
CA ASP A 154 27.71 -45.23 2.83
C ASP A 154 26.68 -44.42 1.98
N GLY A 155 26.92 -43.89 0.77
CA GLY A 155 27.93 -44.11 -0.27
C GLY A 155 27.24 -43.91 -1.63
N ASN A 156 27.79 -43.06 -2.51
CA ASN A 156 27.44 -42.81 -3.92
C ASN A 156 26.13 -42.05 -4.27
N TYR A 157 26.23 -40.73 -4.51
CA TYR A 157 25.90 -40.05 -5.78
C TYR A 157 26.16 -38.54 -5.60
N ASN A 158 26.86 -37.88 -6.53
CA ASN A 158 27.14 -36.44 -6.47
C ASN A 158 26.94 -35.84 -7.87
N PRO A 159 25.82 -35.16 -8.17
CA PRO A 159 25.68 -34.42 -9.42
C PRO A 159 26.41 -33.08 -9.31
N SER A 160 27.08 -32.67 -10.38
CA SER A 160 27.76 -31.37 -10.47
C SER A 160 26.74 -30.23 -10.58
N ILE A 161 27.12 -29.07 -10.02
CA ILE A 161 26.32 -27.83 -9.94
C ILE A 161 25.76 -27.37 -11.30
N GLU A 162 26.42 -27.71 -12.42
CA GLU A 162 25.97 -27.36 -13.78
C GLU A 162 24.72 -28.14 -14.25
N GLU A 163 24.39 -29.30 -13.66
CA GLU A 163 23.13 -30.02 -13.97
C GLU A 163 21.93 -29.50 -13.16
N ILE A 164 22.16 -28.72 -12.10
CA ILE A 164 21.10 -28.13 -11.27
C ILE A 164 20.62 -26.81 -11.87
N GLU A 165 21.50 -26.06 -12.53
CA GLU A 165 21.16 -24.75 -13.10
C GLU A 165 20.31 -24.85 -14.38
N SER A 166 20.35 -25.96 -15.12
CA SER A 166 19.56 -26.10 -16.36
C SER A 166 18.11 -26.56 -16.17
N VAL A 167 17.69 -26.94 -14.95
CA VAL A 167 16.30 -27.35 -14.65
C VAL A 167 15.50 -26.19 -14.04
N ILE A 168 16.17 -25.14 -13.58
CA ILE A 168 15.54 -24.01 -12.86
C ILE A 168 14.88 -23.00 -13.81
N ASP A 169 15.22 -22.98 -15.10
CA ASP A 169 14.67 -22.01 -16.05
C ASP A 169 13.38 -22.47 -16.78
N GLU A 170 12.96 -23.73 -16.65
CA GLU A 170 11.68 -24.22 -17.24
C GLU A 170 10.55 -24.45 -16.22
N GLU A 171 10.82 -24.51 -14.90
CA GLU A 171 9.77 -24.74 -13.87
C GLU A 171 9.04 -23.46 -13.39
N VAL A 172 9.49 -22.26 -13.78
CA VAL A 172 8.85 -21.00 -13.37
C VAL A 172 7.57 -20.69 -14.16
N GLU A 173 7.35 -21.32 -15.32
CA GLU A 173 6.11 -21.12 -16.12
C GLU A 173 5.00 -22.17 -15.86
N GLU A 174 5.29 -23.28 -15.17
CA GLU A 174 4.26 -24.29 -14.81
C GLU A 174 3.72 -24.16 -13.37
N GLU A 175 4.45 -23.54 -12.43
CA GLU A 175 3.97 -23.32 -11.05
C GLU A 175 2.77 -22.35 -10.95
N GLU A 176 2.52 -21.50 -11.94
CA GLU A 176 1.34 -20.61 -11.97
C GLU A 176 0.07 -21.28 -12.57
N ARG A 177 0.19 -22.47 -13.19
CA ARG A 177 -0.96 -23.16 -13.83
C ARG A 177 -1.58 -24.28 -13.00
N GLU A 178 -0.95 -24.76 -11.93
CA GLU A 178 -1.51 -25.82 -11.06
C GLU A 178 -2.05 -25.34 -9.70
N CYS A 179 -2.37 -24.05 -9.54
CA CYS A 179 -3.14 -23.54 -8.39
C CYS A 179 -4.67 -23.80 -8.49
N LEU A 180 -5.11 -24.69 -9.38
CA LEU A 180 -6.50 -25.13 -9.48
C LEU A 180 -6.63 -26.55 -8.93
N ILE A 181 -7.66 -26.76 -8.10
CA ILE A 181 -8.07 -28.02 -7.45
C ILE A 181 -7.42 -28.23 -6.07
N LEU A 182 -8.07 -27.66 -5.05
CA LEU A 182 -8.63 -28.39 -3.90
C LEU A 182 -9.43 -27.39 -3.05
N ASP A 183 -10.53 -26.94 -3.65
CA ASP A 183 -11.76 -26.62 -2.92
C ASP A 183 -12.34 -27.96 -2.47
N ASN A 184 -12.25 -28.27 -1.18
CA ASN A 184 -13.09 -29.27 -0.51
C ASN A 184 -12.81 -29.25 1.01
N GLY A 185 -13.71 -28.57 1.72
CA GLY A 185 -14.11 -28.95 3.08
C GLY A 185 -13.07 -28.81 4.18
N TYR A 186 -12.83 -27.58 4.65
CA TYR A 186 -12.61 -27.42 6.09
C TYR A 186 -13.93 -27.71 6.81
N PRO A 187 -13.94 -28.43 7.96
CA PRO A 187 -15.13 -28.56 8.76
C PRO A 187 -15.60 -27.16 9.15
N ALA A 188 -16.85 -26.85 8.84
CA ALA A 188 -17.47 -25.60 9.21
C ALA A 188 -17.40 -25.45 10.74
N LEU A 189 -16.47 -24.63 11.22
CA LEU A 189 -16.67 -23.92 12.48
C LEU A 189 -17.81 -22.94 12.19
N THR A 190 -19.04 -23.43 12.39
CA THR A 190 -20.27 -22.62 12.43
C THR A 190 -20.26 -21.74 13.67
N THR A 191 -19.25 -20.88 13.80
CA THR A 191 -19.48 -19.58 14.42
C THR A 191 -20.01 -18.73 13.28
N THR A 192 -21.31 -18.44 13.31
CA THR A 192 -21.86 -17.28 12.62
C THR A 192 -21.00 -16.09 13.03
N LYS A 193 -20.00 -15.73 12.20
CA LYS A 193 -19.16 -14.55 12.44
C LYS A 193 -20.14 -13.38 12.47
N THR A 194 -20.44 -12.90 13.68
CA THR A 194 -21.30 -11.76 13.88
C THR A 194 -20.64 -10.57 13.19
N ILE A 195 -21.41 -9.90 12.33
CA ILE A 195 -20.98 -8.72 11.58
C ILE A 195 -20.71 -7.61 12.60
N ASN A 196 -19.45 -7.30 12.85
CA ASN A 196 -19.07 -6.12 13.64
C ASN A 196 -18.41 -5.10 12.72
N ILE A 197 -19.23 -4.29 12.06
CA ILE A 197 -18.79 -3.16 11.20
C ILE A 197 -18.71 -1.83 11.97
N GLY A 198 -18.72 -1.90 13.32
CA GLY A 198 -18.79 -0.76 14.23
C GLY A 198 -20.18 -0.09 14.28
N PRO A 199 -20.37 0.92 15.13
CA PRO A 199 -21.62 1.69 15.16
C PRO A 199 -21.76 2.60 13.93
N VAL A 200 -23.01 2.94 13.58
CA VAL A 200 -23.34 3.97 12.60
C VAL A 200 -22.62 5.28 12.98
N PRO A 201 -21.84 5.90 12.08
CA PRO A 201 -21.18 7.18 12.34
C PRO A 201 -22.19 8.26 12.76
N LYS A 202 -21.74 9.24 13.56
CA LYS A 202 -22.57 10.40 13.90
C LYS A 202 -22.63 11.35 12.71
N ASP A 203 -23.79 11.91 12.43
CA ASP A 203 -23.91 12.92 11.37
C ASP A 203 -23.15 14.20 11.72
N LEU A 204 -22.67 14.89 10.68
CA LEU A 204 -22.14 16.25 10.82
C LEU A 204 -23.24 17.18 11.37
N PRO A 205 -22.96 17.97 12.43
CA PRO A 205 -23.90 18.98 12.89
C PRO A 205 -24.14 19.97 11.73
N ASN A 206 -25.41 20.17 11.36
CA ASN A 206 -25.92 21.04 10.29
C ASN A 206 -26.09 20.44 8.88
N HIS A 207 -25.86 19.15 8.67
CA HIS A 207 -26.26 18.49 7.43
C HIS A 207 -27.32 17.44 7.73
N GLY A 208 -28.52 17.58 7.14
CA GLY A 208 -29.61 16.59 7.21
C GLY A 208 -29.29 15.28 6.46
N LYS A 209 -28.19 14.63 6.84
CA LYS A 209 -27.51 13.51 6.17
C LYS A 209 -27.68 12.16 6.89
N SER A 210 -28.58 12.08 7.89
CA SER A 210 -28.86 10.82 8.60
C SER A 210 -29.22 9.67 7.67
N LYS A 211 -29.91 9.97 6.56
CA LYS A 211 -30.24 8.98 5.52
C LYS A 211 -29.01 8.46 4.76
N LEU A 212 -28.03 9.31 4.46
CA LEU A 212 -26.81 8.90 3.76
C LEU A 212 -25.94 8.04 4.68
N THR A 213 -25.72 8.48 5.92
CA THR A 213 -24.88 7.76 6.89
C THR A 213 -25.46 6.39 7.23
N GLN A 214 -26.78 6.33 7.48
CA GLN A 214 -27.49 5.07 7.72
C GLN A 214 -27.54 4.19 6.48
N GLY A 215 -27.81 4.77 5.31
CA GLY A 215 -27.84 4.06 4.04
C GLY A 215 -26.46 3.47 3.68
N PHE A 216 -25.39 4.22 3.89
CA PHE A 216 -24.02 3.74 3.68
C PHE A 216 -23.65 2.64 4.68
N HIS A 217 -24.09 2.76 5.94
CA HIS A 217 -23.90 1.69 6.91
C HIS A 217 -24.58 0.38 6.45
N LYS A 218 -25.84 0.46 6.01
CA LYS A 218 -26.58 -0.67 5.45
C LYS A 218 -25.91 -1.23 4.18
N TYR A 219 -25.40 -0.36 3.31
CA TYR A 219 -24.63 -0.77 2.12
C TYR A 219 -23.45 -1.65 2.52
N LYS A 220 -22.65 -1.24 3.52
CA LYS A 220 -21.52 -2.05 4.02
C LYS A 220 -21.95 -3.41 4.58
N GLU A 221 -23.07 -3.48 5.30
CA GLU A 221 -23.60 -4.75 5.80
C GLU A 221 -23.91 -5.72 4.66
N GLU A 222 -24.59 -5.24 3.62
CA GLU A 222 -24.94 -6.05 2.45
C GLU A 222 -23.69 -6.46 1.66
N VAL A 223 -22.72 -5.55 1.51
CA VAL A 223 -21.42 -5.85 0.91
C VAL A 223 -20.69 -6.96 1.66
N PHE A 224 -20.64 -6.87 2.99
CA PHE A 224 -19.96 -7.86 3.81
C PHE A 224 -20.64 -9.23 3.70
N LYS A 225 -21.98 -9.28 3.72
CA LYS A 225 -22.75 -10.52 3.48
C LYS A 225 -22.46 -11.10 2.10
N GLN A 226 -22.40 -10.26 1.06
CA GLN A 226 -22.05 -10.69 -0.29
C GLN A 226 -20.63 -11.25 -0.35
N GLY A 227 -19.66 -10.60 0.30
CA GLY A 227 -18.27 -11.03 0.33
C GLY A 227 -18.05 -12.36 1.03
N LEU A 228 -18.80 -12.65 2.11
CA LEU A 228 -18.78 -13.97 2.76
C LEU A 228 -19.31 -15.09 1.87
N ASN A 229 -20.30 -14.79 1.02
CA ASN A 229 -20.92 -15.78 0.15
C ASN A 229 -20.13 -16.01 -1.14
N ASN A 230 -19.59 -14.94 -1.74
CA ASN A 230 -19.09 -14.96 -3.12
C ASN A 230 -17.69 -14.36 -3.32
N MET A 231 -16.95 -14.00 -2.26
CA MET A 231 -15.59 -13.41 -2.29
C MET A 231 -15.42 -12.24 -3.29
N LEU A 232 -15.24 -11.03 -2.78
CA LEU A 232 -15.10 -9.80 -3.58
C LEU A 232 -13.77 -9.75 -4.33
N THR A 233 -13.77 -9.22 -5.55
CA THR A 233 -12.56 -9.09 -6.38
C THR A 233 -12.25 -7.62 -6.66
N PHE A 234 -10.97 -7.25 -6.77
CA PHE A 234 -10.56 -5.85 -6.99
C PHE A 234 -11.02 -5.30 -8.35
N GLU A 235 -11.16 -6.17 -9.34
CA GLU A 235 -11.65 -5.84 -10.67
C GLU A 235 -13.16 -5.56 -10.64
N SER A 236 -13.94 -6.49 -10.09
CA SER A 236 -15.39 -6.47 -10.25
C SER A 236 -16.17 -5.87 -9.08
N ASN A 237 -15.54 -5.69 -7.93
CA ASN A 237 -16.20 -5.29 -6.68
C ASN A 237 -15.49 -4.11 -6.01
N THR A 238 -14.95 -3.17 -6.78
CA THR A 238 -14.16 -2.06 -6.24
C THR A 238 -14.98 -1.12 -5.36
N HIS A 239 -16.25 -0.85 -5.72
CA HIS A 239 -17.15 -0.02 -4.90
C HIS A 239 -17.42 -0.67 -3.55
N GLU A 240 -17.63 -1.99 -3.58
CA GLU A 240 -17.87 -2.82 -2.41
C GLU A 240 -16.62 -2.89 -1.52
N ILE A 241 -15.44 -3.14 -2.10
CA ILE A 241 -14.18 -3.18 -1.36
C ILE A 241 -13.89 -1.83 -0.70
N LEU A 242 -14.09 -0.71 -1.41
CA LEU A 242 -13.97 0.64 -0.84
C LEU A 242 -14.96 0.88 0.31
N ALA A 243 -16.19 0.37 0.19
CA ALA A 243 -17.18 0.48 1.26
C ALA A 243 -16.71 -0.23 2.53
N LEU A 244 -16.08 -1.40 2.39
CA LEU A 244 -15.44 -2.09 3.52
C LEU A 244 -14.29 -1.28 4.13
N THR A 245 -13.66 -0.38 3.38
CA THR A 245 -12.65 0.57 3.88
C THR A 245 -13.22 1.86 4.46
N HIS A 246 -14.55 1.92 4.66
CA HIS A 246 -15.28 3.11 5.07
C HIS A 246 -15.21 4.27 4.05
N VAL A 247 -14.97 3.97 2.78
CA VAL A 247 -14.95 4.95 1.69
C VAL A 247 -16.16 4.73 0.78
N LEU A 248 -17.03 5.73 0.68
CA LEU A 248 -18.11 5.72 -0.30
C LEU A 248 -17.61 6.30 -1.63
N LEU A 249 -17.52 5.45 -2.64
CA LEU A 249 -17.25 5.89 -4.00
C LEU A 249 -18.54 6.45 -4.63
N LEU A 250 -18.60 7.77 -4.81
CA LEU A 250 -19.70 8.47 -5.48
C LEU A 250 -19.32 8.78 -6.93
N LYS A 251 -20.21 8.44 -7.85
CA LYS A 251 -20.12 8.72 -9.29
C LYS A 251 -21.47 9.26 -9.79
N GLN A 252 -21.51 9.80 -11.01
CA GLN A 252 -22.76 10.22 -11.64
C GLN A 252 -23.71 9.04 -11.93
N ARG A 253 -23.15 7.83 -12.14
CA ARG A 253 -23.90 6.57 -12.24
C ARG A 253 -23.57 5.70 -11.04
N HIS A 254 -24.58 5.29 -10.29
CA HIS A 254 -24.44 4.47 -9.09
C HIS A 254 -24.52 2.98 -9.42
N VAL A 255 -23.86 2.13 -8.65
CA VAL A 255 -23.95 0.67 -8.84
C VAL A 255 -25.25 0.13 -8.24
N ASP A 256 -25.77 -0.97 -8.79
CA ASP A 256 -27.06 -1.56 -8.37
C ASP A 256 -27.19 -1.78 -6.86
N LEU A 257 -26.11 -2.23 -6.20
CA LEU A 257 -26.13 -2.48 -4.76
C LEU A 257 -26.23 -1.19 -3.95
N GLN A 258 -25.65 -0.08 -4.44
CA GLN A 258 -25.84 1.24 -3.83
C GLN A 258 -27.31 1.66 -3.96
N LEU A 259 -27.92 1.52 -5.15
CA LEU A 259 -29.33 1.87 -5.39
C LEU A 259 -30.31 0.99 -4.60
N LYS A 260 -29.95 -0.26 -4.28
CA LYS A 260 -30.75 -1.15 -3.42
C LYS A 260 -30.71 -0.78 -1.94
N THR A 261 -29.67 -0.07 -1.51
CA THR A 261 -29.41 0.18 -0.07
C THR A 261 -29.53 1.64 0.31
N MET A 262 -29.36 2.54 -0.65
CA MET A 262 -29.39 3.99 -0.53
C MET A 262 -30.34 4.59 -1.56
N ASP A 263 -30.95 5.71 -1.19
CA ASP A 263 -31.85 6.46 -2.06
C ASP A 263 -31.06 7.17 -3.17
N GLU A 264 -31.48 6.98 -4.42
CA GLU A 264 -30.85 7.59 -5.60
C GLU A 264 -30.83 9.11 -5.51
N ASP A 265 -31.91 9.74 -5.01
CA ASP A 265 -31.97 11.19 -4.84
C ASP A 265 -30.95 11.67 -3.81
N VAL A 266 -30.69 10.88 -2.77
CA VAL A 266 -29.68 11.19 -1.75
C VAL A 266 -28.28 11.08 -2.33
N LEU A 267 -28.00 10.07 -3.15
CA LEU A 267 -26.71 9.89 -3.82
C LEU A 267 -26.45 11.01 -4.84
N ASN A 268 -27.43 11.30 -5.70
CA ASN A 268 -27.34 12.35 -6.71
C ASN A 268 -27.20 13.74 -6.06
N LYS A 269 -27.99 14.03 -5.03
CA LYS A 269 -27.85 15.28 -4.28
C LYS A 269 -26.48 15.40 -3.62
N THR A 270 -25.98 14.33 -2.99
CA THR A 270 -24.66 14.36 -2.35
C THR A 270 -23.54 14.59 -3.36
N TYR A 271 -23.63 13.95 -4.53
CA TYR A 271 -22.70 14.17 -5.64
C TYR A 271 -22.74 15.62 -6.13
N ASN A 272 -23.93 16.14 -6.44
CA ASN A 272 -24.11 17.51 -6.94
C ASN A 272 -23.68 18.56 -5.90
N ASP A 273 -24.06 18.41 -4.63
CA ASP A 273 -23.63 19.31 -3.55
C ASP A 273 -22.09 19.41 -3.46
N PHE A 274 -21.38 18.31 -3.74
CA PHE A 274 -19.92 18.30 -3.75
C PHE A 274 -19.36 18.92 -5.03
N MET A 275 -19.93 18.59 -6.19
CA MET A 275 -19.49 19.16 -7.47
C MET A 275 -19.73 20.67 -7.50
N ASP A 276 -20.89 21.17 -7.06
CA ASP A 276 -21.20 22.60 -7.00
C ASP A 276 -20.23 23.38 -6.09
N LYS A 277 -19.67 22.72 -5.07
CA LYS A 277 -18.69 23.33 -4.16
C LYS A 277 -17.33 23.54 -4.83
N PHE A 278 -16.92 22.63 -5.73
CA PHE A 278 -15.53 22.57 -6.21
C PHE A 278 -15.39 22.80 -7.71
N ASN A 279 -16.31 22.27 -8.51
CA ASN A 279 -16.34 22.46 -9.95
C ASN A 279 -16.58 23.94 -10.24
N ALA A 280 -15.58 24.58 -10.84
CA ALA A 280 -15.71 25.95 -11.28
C ALA A 280 -15.16 26.06 -12.69
N GLU A 281 -15.98 26.62 -13.58
CA GLU A 281 -15.47 27.06 -14.87
C GLU A 281 -14.42 28.15 -14.66
N TYR A 282 -13.33 28.06 -15.41
CA TYR A 282 -12.36 29.14 -15.48
C TYR A 282 -12.81 30.13 -16.56
N ASP A 283 -13.17 31.34 -16.15
CA ASP A 283 -13.92 32.30 -16.99
C ASP A 283 -13.07 33.50 -17.47
N ASN A 284 -11.77 33.52 -17.19
CA ASN A 284 -10.87 34.56 -17.68
C ASN A 284 -10.63 34.43 -19.20
N LYS A 285 -11.53 35.01 -19.97
CA LYS A 285 -11.53 34.97 -21.45
C LYS A 285 -10.30 35.60 -22.07
N GLU A 286 -9.76 36.65 -21.46
CA GLU A 286 -8.54 37.32 -21.93
C GLU A 286 -7.35 36.36 -21.84
N PHE A 287 -7.14 35.76 -20.66
CA PHE A 287 -6.09 34.76 -20.48
C PHE A 287 -6.25 33.57 -21.41
N ILE A 288 -7.45 33.02 -21.56
CA ILE A 288 -7.72 31.91 -22.49
C ILE A 288 -7.38 32.32 -23.94
N SER A 289 -7.67 33.56 -24.34
CA SER A 289 -7.29 34.06 -25.66
C SER A 289 -5.77 34.10 -25.84
N GLU A 290 -5.03 34.55 -24.82
CA GLU A 290 -3.57 34.53 -24.84
C GLU A 290 -3.01 33.11 -24.99
N LEU A 291 -3.55 32.13 -24.26
CA LEU A 291 -3.14 30.73 -24.41
C LEU A 291 -3.38 30.22 -25.83
N LYS A 292 -4.50 30.60 -26.44
CA LYS A 292 -4.82 30.24 -27.82
C LYS A 292 -3.84 30.87 -28.82
N ASP A 293 -3.38 32.08 -28.57
CA ASP A 293 -2.39 32.74 -29.43
C ASP A 293 -1.01 32.08 -29.32
N ILE A 294 -0.58 31.69 -28.12
CA ILE A 294 0.65 30.88 -27.92
C ILE A 294 0.54 29.56 -28.70
N ASN A 295 -0.59 28.86 -28.61
CA ASN A 295 -0.81 27.62 -29.37
C ASN A 295 -0.80 27.84 -30.89
N LYS A 296 -1.27 28.98 -31.39
CA LYS A 296 -1.15 29.31 -32.82
C LYS A 296 0.31 29.49 -33.22
N ASP A 297 1.11 30.14 -32.37
CA ASP A 297 2.53 30.36 -32.65
C ASP A 297 3.33 29.05 -32.64
N LEU A 298 3.04 28.14 -31.71
CA LEU A 298 3.63 26.78 -31.67
C LEU A 298 3.29 25.94 -32.92
N LYS A 299 2.16 26.20 -33.58
CA LYS A 299 1.75 25.50 -34.81
C LYS A 299 2.36 26.07 -36.08
N ARG A 300 3.05 27.22 -36.01
CA ARG A 300 3.69 27.82 -37.20
C ARG A 300 4.89 26.97 -37.62
N ALA A 301 4.98 26.67 -38.91
CA ALA A 301 6.14 25.99 -39.46
C ALA A 301 7.41 26.81 -39.18
N GLY A 302 8.43 26.17 -38.60
CA GLY A 302 9.71 26.82 -38.26
C GLY A 302 9.64 27.79 -37.08
N PHE A 303 8.68 27.63 -36.16
CA PHE A 303 8.67 28.42 -34.92
C PHE A 303 10.00 28.25 -34.16
N LYS A 304 10.43 29.31 -33.47
CA LYS A 304 11.64 29.28 -32.65
C LYS A 304 11.27 29.06 -31.19
N ARG A 305 11.64 27.91 -30.64
CA ARG A 305 11.37 27.52 -29.25
C ARG A 305 11.78 28.61 -28.26
N ASP A 306 13.01 29.13 -28.37
CA ASP A 306 13.54 30.18 -27.49
C ASP A 306 12.66 31.43 -27.43
N ARG A 307 12.08 31.87 -28.55
CA ARG A 307 11.21 33.05 -28.58
C ARG A 307 9.90 32.82 -27.83
N ILE A 308 9.34 31.61 -27.92
CA ILE A 308 8.13 31.26 -27.18
C ILE A 308 8.44 31.17 -25.67
N LEU A 309 9.61 30.66 -25.31
CA LEU A 309 10.06 30.61 -23.92
C LEU A 309 10.29 32.01 -23.34
N GLU A 310 10.88 32.92 -24.11
CA GLU A 310 11.03 34.33 -23.72
C GLU A 310 9.67 35.00 -23.46
N ASP A 311 8.69 34.79 -24.35
CA ASP A 311 7.32 35.33 -24.19
C ASP A 311 6.62 34.73 -22.96
N LEU A 312 6.66 33.39 -22.80
CA LEU A 312 6.12 32.71 -21.64
C LEU A 312 6.74 33.21 -20.34
N HIS A 313 8.05 33.41 -20.30
CA HIS A 313 8.74 33.95 -19.13
C HIS A 313 8.29 35.37 -18.81
N GLY A 314 8.20 36.25 -19.82
CA GLY A 314 7.68 37.61 -19.65
C GLY A 314 6.26 37.63 -19.08
N LYS A 315 5.38 36.79 -19.62
CA LYS A 315 3.99 36.62 -19.13
C LYS A 315 3.94 36.09 -17.71
N MET A 316 4.79 35.12 -17.36
CA MET A 316 4.86 34.57 -15.99
C MET A 316 5.29 35.61 -14.97
N MET A 317 6.25 36.47 -15.31
CA MET A 317 6.72 37.54 -14.43
C MET A 317 5.66 38.61 -14.17
N ALA A 318 4.66 38.73 -15.04
CA ALA A 318 3.49 39.59 -14.82
C ALA A 318 2.44 38.94 -13.88
N GLN A 319 2.53 37.63 -13.62
CA GLN A 319 1.61 36.92 -12.74
C GLN A 319 2.09 36.88 -11.29
N LYS A 320 1.15 36.78 -10.35
CA LYS A 320 1.46 36.56 -8.95
C LYS A 320 1.99 35.13 -8.75
N LEU A 321 3.16 35.00 -8.11
CA LEU A 321 3.72 33.70 -7.80
C LEU A 321 2.71 32.81 -7.05
N GLY A 322 2.47 31.62 -7.60
CA GLY A 322 1.55 30.64 -7.04
C GLY A 322 0.07 30.89 -7.32
N SER A 323 -0.28 31.85 -8.21
CA SER A 323 -1.62 31.94 -8.81
C SER A 323 -1.86 30.80 -9.81
N PHE A 324 -3.11 30.65 -10.24
CA PHE A 324 -3.47 29.63 -11.22
C PHE A 324 -2.83 29.92 -12.59
N GLU A 325 -2.90 31.17 -13.06
CA GLU A 325 -2.34 31.66 -14.32
C GLU A 325 -0.83 31.46 -14.37
N TYR A 326 -0.14 31.74 -13.25
CA TYR A 326 1.28 31.43 -13.10
C TYR A 326 1.54 29.93 -13.29
N GLY A 327 0.71 29.07 -12.68
CA GLY A 327 0.81 27.61 -12.82
C GLY A 327 0.59 27.13 -14.25
N VAL A 328 -0.40 27.69 -14.96
CA VAL A 328 -0.69 27.37 -16.36
C VAL A 328 0.47 27.76 -17.27
N LEU A 329 0.99 28.98 -17.14
CA LEU A 329 2.13 29.43 -17.93
C LEU A 329 3.40 28.63 -17.61
N ARG A 330 3.62 28.26 -16.35
CA ARG A 330 4.74 27.39 -15.96
C ARG A 330 4.61 25.99 -16.55
N CYS A 331 3.40 25.43 -16.57
CA CYS A 331 3.12 24.15 -17.23
C CYS A 331 3.45 24.23 -18.72
N LEU A 332 2.98 25.27 -19.41
CA LEU A 332 3.29 25.49 -20.84
C LEU A 332 4.79 25.65 -21.09
N GLN A 333 5.49 26.39 -20.23
CA GLN A 333 6.95 26.50 -20.30
C GLN A 333 7.59 25.12 -20.22
N ASN A 334 7.22 24.31 -19.23
CA ASN A 334 7.75 22.96 -19.07
C ASN A 334 7.44 22.07 -20.29
N ILE A 335 6.23 22.15 -20.86
CA ILE A 335 5.86 21.40 -22.08
C ILE A 335 6.74 21.83 -23.25
N VAL A 336 6.92 23.13 -23.48
CA VAL A 336 7.71 23.64 -24.60
C VAL A 336 9.20 23.33 -24.44
N GLU A 337 9.73 23.31 -23.22
CA GLU A 337 11.12 22.98 -22.89
C GLU A 337 11.42 21.48 -23.00
N GLU A 338 10.57 20.64 -22.40
CA GLU A 338 10.90 19.23 -22.13
C GLU A 338 10.22 18.24 -23.10
N PHE A 339 9.08 18.61 -23.72
CA PHE A 339 8.31 17.62 -24.46
C PHE A 339 8.85 17.44 -25.88
N PRO A 340 8.82 16.20 -26.38
CA PRO A 340 9.27 15.93 -27.74
C PRO A 340 8.31 16.50 -28.79
N ASP A 341 8.83 16.75 -29.98
CA ASP A 341 8.01 17.18 -31.12
C ASP A 341 7.15 16.05 -31.69
N GLN A 342 7.49 14.79 -31.38
CA GLN A 342 6.81 13.56 -31.80
C GLN A 342 6.63 12.63 -30.59
N PRO A 343 5.53 11.85 -30.53
CA PRO A 343 5.28 11.00 -29.38
C PRO A 343 6.32 9.89 -29.29
N LEU A 344 6.85 9.67 -28.09
CA LEU A 344 7.74 8.53 -27.82
C LEU A 344 6.91 7.24 -27.76
N GLN A 345 7.43 6.17 -28.38
CA GLN A 345 6.87 4.83 -28.27
C GLN A 345 7.39 4.13 -27.00
N ASP A 346 6.57 3.25 -26.41
CA ASP A 346 6.95 2.38 -25.29
C ASP A 346 7.56 3.08 -24.06
N ILE A 347 6.98 4.23 -23.68
CA ILE A 347 7.40 4.99 -22.50
C ILE A 347 7.16 4.14 -21.25
N LYS A 348 8.23 3.87 -20.48
CA LYS A 348 8.11 3.18 -19.19
C LYS A 348 7.52 4.12 -18.14
N GLU A 349 6.89 3.55 -17.12
CA GLU A 349 6.24 4.30 -16.02
C GLU A 349 7.13 5.40 -15.42
N HIS A 350 8.41 5.10 -15.19
CA HIS A 350 9.38 6.06 -14.68
C HIS A 350 9.56 7.27 -15.62
N ASP A 351 9.72 7.01 -16.91
CA ASP A 351 9.95 8.06 -17.91
C ASP A 351 8.66 8.86 -18.16
N LEU A 352 7.50 8.19 -18.07
CA LEU A 352 6.19 8.84 -18.09
C LEU A 352 6.02 9.80 -16.91
N ILE A 353 6.43 9.37 -15.70
CA ILE A 353 6.40 10.20 -14.49
C ILE A 353 7.26 11.44 -14.68
N HIS A 354 8.53 11.28 -15.06
CA HIS A 354 9.50 12.37 -15.05
C HIS A 354 9.39 13.31 -16.25
N ASN A 355 9.08 12.78 -17.43
CA ASN A 355 9.10 13.58 -18.66
C ASN A 355 7.74 14.17 -19.03
N ILE A 356 6.64 13.62 -18.48
CA ILE A 356 5.28 14.05 -18.86
C ILE A 356 4.47 14.47 -17.63
N ILE A 357 4.30 13.57 -16.66
CA ILE A 357 3.36 13.77 -15.55
C ILE A 357 3.84 14.89 -14.62
N ASP A 358 5.06 14.79 -14.11
CA ASP A 358 5.60 15.73 -13.12
C ASP A 358 5.69 17.16 -13.67
N PRO A 359 6.20 17.39 -14.90
CA PRO A 359 6.19 18.70 -15.55
C PRO A 359 4.81 19.36 -15.62
N VAL A 360 3.74 18.58 -15.83
CA VAL A 360 2.37 19.08 -15.96
C VAL A 360 1.69 19.26 -14.61
N LEU A 361 1.82 18.30 -13.68
CA LEU A 361 1.12 18.37 -12.39
C LEU A 361 1.77 19.31 -11.40
N ARG A 362 3.11 19.32 -11.32
CA ARG A 362 3.85 20.06 -10.29
C ARG A 362 3.46 21.54 -10.20
N PRO A 363 3.21 22.29 -11.29
CA PRO A 363 2.74 23.67 -11.23
C PRO A 363 1.40 23.87 -10.48
N PHE A 364 0.52 22.87 -10.46
CA PHE A 364 -0.81 22.95 -9.87
C PHE A 364 -0.88 22.39 -8.45
N ILE A 365 -0.13 21.32 -8.17
CA ILE A 365 -0.16 20.60 -6.89
C ILE A 365 1.13 20.74 -6.06
N SER A 366 1.89 21.81 -6.31
CA SER A 366 2.99 22.26 -5.45
C SER A 366 2.91 23.76 -5.15
N SER A 367 3.51 24.17 -4.05
CA SER A 367 3.62 25.56 -3.61
C SER A 367 4.94 25.79 -2.86
N SER A 368 5.10 26.97 -2.27
CA SER A 368 6.20 27.23 -1.33
C SER A 368 6.11 26.37 -0.07
N SER A 369 4.89 26.04 0.37
CA SER A 369 4.62 25.27 1.59
C SER A 369 4.37 23.79 1.35
N CYS A 370 4.12 23.35 0.12
CA CYS A 370 3.82 21.95 -0.21
C CYS A 370 4.59 21.52 -1.46
N ARG A 371 5.04 20.26 -1.50
CA ARG A 371 5.80 19.72 -2.65
C ARG A 371 5.24 18.38 -3.09
N LEU A 372 5.00 18.23 -4.39
CA LEU A 372 4.85 16.94 -5.06
C LEU A 372 6.20 16.22 -5.07
N ARG A 373 6.18 14.93 -4.74
CA ARG A 373 7.36 14.07 -4.60
C ARG A 373 7.05 12.70 -5.17
N TRP A 374 8.07 12.09 -5.75
CA TRP A 374 8.06 10.71 -6.24
C TRP A 374 9.14 9.95 -5.44
N PRO A 375 8.83 9.48 -4.21
CA PRO A 375 9.83 8.86 -3.34
C PRO A 375 10.48 7.63 -4.00
N GLU A 376 11.80 7.66 -4.14
CA GLU A 376 12.59 6.83 -5.06
C GLU A 376 12.26 5.34 -5.18
N ILE A 377 12.29 4.95 -6.47
CA ILE A 377 12.01 3.67 -7.10
C ILE A 377 13.35 2.99 -7.50
N ASN A 378 14.44 3.12 -6.72
CA ASN A 378 15.73 2.52 -7.07
C ASN A 378 15.67 0.98 -7.05
N ALA A 379 15.92 0.31 -8.19
CA ALA A 379 15.71 -1.12 -8.39
C ALA A 379 16.49 -2.02 -7.40
N ASP A 380 17.71 -1.64 -7.03
CA ASP A 380 18.53 -2.40 -6.08
C ASP A 380 18.11 -2.18 -4.62
N VAL A 381 17.55 -1.00 -4.31
CA VAL A 381 16.96 -0.69 -3.00
C VAL A 381 15.56 -1.30 -2.86
N ARG A 382 14.86 -1.61 -3.96
CA ARG A 382 13.58 -2.37 -3.97
C ARG A 382 13.75 -3.79 -3.39
N LYS A 383 14.94 -4.38 -3.48
CA LYS A 383 15.25 -5.73 -2.95
C LYS A 383 15.54 -5.72 -1.44
N CYS A 384 15.88 -4.56 -0.87
CA CYS A 384 16.31 -4.42 0.52
C CYS A 384 15.18 -3.99 1.50
N ARG A 385 13.93 -3.86 1.05
CA ARG A 385 12.81 -3.40 1.90
C ARG A 385 11.62 -4.36 1.81
N THR A 386 11.24 -4.92 2.95
CA THR A 386 10.36 -6.10 3.05
C THR A 386 8.86 -5.85 2.87
N THR A 387 8.39 -4.60 2.81
CA THR A 387 6.94 -4.29 2.65
C THR A 387 6.68 -3.25 1.55
N ARG A 388 7.02 -3.62 0.31
CA ARG A 388 6.78 -2.83 -0.91
C ARG A 388 5.29 -2.54 -1.17
N THR A 389 4.38 -3.27 -0.52
CA THR A 389 2.92 -3.19 -0.69
C THR A 389 2.25 -1.93 -0.13
N GLN A 390 2.94 -1.12 0.69
CA GLN A 390 2.32 -0.03 1.46
C GLN A 390 2.69 1.41 1.04
N ARG A 391 3.34 1.63 -0.12
CA ARG A 391 3.74 3.00 -0.53
C ARG A 391 3.10 3.46 -1.85
N PRO A 392 2.59 4.69 -1.93
CA PRO A 392 2.13 5.28 -3.19
C PRO A 392 3.29 5.76 -4.05
N ASP A 393 3.08 5.81 -5.37
CA ASP A 393 4.07 6.31 -6.33
C ASP A 393 4.37 7.81 -6.13
N ALA A 394 3.33 8.59 -5.82
CA ALA A 394 3.40 10.02 -5.60
C ALA A 394 2.90 10.43 -4.21
N MET A 395 3.51 11.48 -3.65
CA MET A 395 3.08 12.13 -2.41
C MET A 395 3.13 13.64 -2.56
N VAL A 396 2.13 14.35 -2.05
CA VAL A 396 2.16 15.81 -1.89
C VAL A 396 2.30 16.11 -0.41
N SER A 397 3.42 16.71 0.00
CA SER A 397 3.74 16.90 1.42
C SER A 397 4.04 18.36 1.76
N GLU A 398 3.55 18.81 2.91
CA GLU A 398 3.87 20.11 3.50
C GLU A 398 5.34 20.13 3.93
N VAL A 399 6.03 21.23 3.62
CA VAL A 399 7.43 21.50 3.97
C VAL A 399 7.45 22.47 5.14
N LYS A 400 8.02 22.04 6.28
CA LYS A 400 8.25 22.88 7.45
C LYS A 400 9.76 22.96 7.71
N GLY A 401 10.33 24.14 7.49
CA GLY A 401 11.77 24.34 7.53
C GLY A 401 12.46 23.48 6.46
N VAL A 402 13.31 22.55 6.91
CA VAL A 402 14.07 21.62 6.03
C VAL A 402 13.48 20.21 5.98
N GLN A 403 12.30 19.98 6.57
CA GLN A 403 11.69 18.67 6.69
C GLN A 403 10.29 18.61 6.07
N TYR A 404 9.92 17.44 5.55
CA TYR A 404 8.54 17.14 5.23
C TYR A 404 7.78 16.83 6.52
N SER A 405 6.57 17.35 6.63
CA SER A 405 5.74 17.22 7.83
C SER A 405 4.49 16.39 7.57
N LYS A 406 3.48 16.99 6.95
CA LYS A 406 2.16 16.40 6.73
C LYS A 406 1.96 16.05 5.27
N CYS A 407 1.38 14.89 4.99
CA CYS A 407 0.92 14.57 3.64
C CYS A 407 -0.46 15.21 3.40
N VAL A 408 -0.70 15.70 2.19
CA VAL A 408 -1.97 16.32 1.76
C VAL A 408 -2.47 15.75 0.44
N GLY A 409 -1.72 14.82 -0.16
CA GLY A 409 -2.15 14.12 -1.37
C GLY A 409 -1.29 12.93 -1.74
N TYR A 410 -1.84 12.05 -2.56
CA TYR A 410 -1.21 10.82 -3.03
C TYR A 410 -1.49 10.58 -4.50
N GLY A 411 -0.60 9.86 -5.18
CA GLY A 411 -0.79 9.48 -6.56
C GLY A 411 -0.26 8.09 -6.88
N GLU A 412 -0.89 7.45 -7.86
CA GLU A 412 -0.40 6.22 -8.51
C GLU A 412 -0.32 6.49 -10.01
N ALA A 413 0.79 6.09 -10.63
CA ALA A 413 0.98 6.20 -12.07
C ALA A 413 1.18 4.80 -12.65
N LYS A 414 0.57 4.55 -13.80
CA LYS A 414 0.59 3.24 -14.45
C LYS A 414 0.76 3.38 -15.95
N ALA A 415 1.57 2.50 -16.52
CA ALA A 415 1.72 2.35 -17.96
C ALA A 415 0.44 1.78 -18.60
N ALA A 416 0.30 1.98 -19.91
CA ALA A 416 -0.89 1.58 -20.69
C ALA A 416 -1.34 0.13 -20.49
N ASN A 417 -0.38 -0.79 -20.44
CA ASN A 417 -0.65 -2.23 -20.44
C ASN A 417 -0.90 -2.80 -19.04
N THR A 418 -1.18 -1.94 -18.05
CA THR A 418 -1.50 -2.39 -16.69
C THR A 418 -2.84 -3.11 -16.71
N ASP A 419 -2.89 -4.31 -16.13
CA ASP A 419 -4.13 -5.07 -16.06
C ASP A 419 -5.17 -4.42 -15.12
N ASN A 420 -6.42 -4.80 -15.34
CA ASN A 420 -7.58 -4.37 -14.57
C ASN A 420 -7.45 -4.62 -13.07
N HIS A 421 -6.75 -5.69 -12.69
CA HIS A 421 -6.51 -6.03 -11.30
C HIS A 421 -5.62 -4.99 -10.63
N GLY A 422 -4.47 -4.68 -11.22
CA GLY A 422 -3.55 -3.64 -10.76
C GLY A 422 -4.26 -2.30 -10.63
N LYS A 423 -5.00 -1.87 -11.66
CA LYS A 423 -5.77 -0.63 -11.63
C LYS A 423 -6.74 -0.57 -10.45
N GLY A 424 -7.50 -1.64 -10.20
CA GLY A 424 -8.45 -1.73 -9.08
C GLY A 424 -7.75 -1.77 -7.71
N VAL A 425 -6.64 -2.49 -7.59
CA VAL A 425 -5.83 -2.54 -6.37
C VAL A 425 -5.28 -1.16 -6.02
N ASP A 426 -4.66 -0.47 -6.98
CA ASP A 426 -4.00 0.82 -6.72
C ASP A 426 -4.96 1.92 -6.37
N LEU A 427 -6.15 1.90 -6.97
CA LEU A 427 -7.18 2.86 -6.60
C LEU A 427 -7.67 2.60 -5.16
N VAL A 428 -7.88 1.33 -4.77
CA VAL A 428 -8.29 1.02 -3.39
C VAL A 428 -7.20 1.44 -2.41
N ARG A 429 -5.93 1.22 -2.77
CA ARG A 429 -4.78 1.70 -1.99
C ARG A 429 -4.78 3.23 -1.87
N LEU A 430 -5.00 3.97 -2.96
CA LEU A 430 -5.10 5.43 -2.94
C LEU A 430 -6.21 5.93 -2.02
N ALA A 431 -7.39 5.31 -2.08
CA ALA A 431 -8.51 5.69 -1.23
C ALA A 431 -8.20 5.45 0.26
N VAL A 432 -7.57 4.31 0.59
CA VAL A 432 -7.11 4.01 1.95
C VAL A 432 -6.06 5.04 2.41
N PHE A 433 -5.05 5.35 1.59
CA PHE A 433 -4.07 6.40 1.92
C PHE A 433 -4.72 7.76 2.16
N GLY A 434 -5.68 8.13 1.31
CA GLY A 434 -6.43 9.38 1.43
C GLY A 434 -7.19 9.45 2.75
N LYS A 435 -7.96 8.41 3.08
CA LYS A 435 -8.73 8.34 4.33
C LYS A 435 -7.82 8.30 5.58
N ASP A 436 -6.77 7.49 5.58
CA ASP A 436 -5.85 7.44 6.72
C ASP A 436 -5.10 8.75 6.94
N CYS A 437 -4.81 9.47 5.87
CA CYS A 437 -4.25 10.82 5.92
C CYS A 437 -5.24 11.86 6.49
N ILE A 438 -6.50 11.78 6.07
CA ILE A 438 -7.57 12.60 6.63
C ILE A 438 -7.68 12.38 8.13
N ASP A 439 -7.67 11.12 8.57
CA ASP A 439 -7.80 10.77 9.98
C ASP A 439 -6.57 11.18 10.81
N ALA A 440 -5.37 10.83 10.34
CA ALA A 440 -4.12 11.11 11.05
C ALA A 440 -3.87 12.61 11.22
N TYR A 441 -4.21 13.40 10.19
CA TYR A 441 -3.92 14.83 10.17
C TYR A 441 -5.16 15.72 10.26
N LYS A 442 -6.33 15.12 10.54
CA LYS A 442 -7.63 15.79 10.72
C LYS A 442 -7.95 16.76 9.58
N LEU A 443 -7.72 16.35 8.33
CA LEU A 443 -7.94 17.20 7.16
C LEU A 443 -9.42 17.31 6.80
N ASN A 444 -9.82 18.42 6.18
CA ASN A 444 -11.15 18.52 5.57
C ASN A 444 -11.31 17.62 4.34
N HIS A 445 -10.25 17.47 3.55
CA HIS A 445 -10.15 16.57 2.40
C HIS A 445 -8.67 16.38 2.01
N VAL A 446 -8.41 15.41 1.13
CA VAL A 446 -7.09 15.08 0.56
C VAL A 446 -7.26 14.91 -0.95
N ILE A 447 -6.24 15.25 -1.74
CA ILE A 447 -6.25 14.97 -3.18
C ILE A 447 -5.59 13.63 -3.45
N THR A 448 -6.29 12.77 -4.17
CA THR A 448 -5.74 11.53 -4.73
C THR A 448 -5.84 11.58 -6.24
N PHE A 449 -4.84 11.10 -6.96
CA PHE A 449 -4.89 11.00 -8.41
C PHE A 449 -4.37 9.65 -8.90
N GLN A 450 -5.03 9.09 -9.91
CA GLN A 450 -4.58 7.88 -10.59
C GLN A 450 -4.35 8.21 -12.06
N ILE A 451 -3.16 7.94 -12.56
CA ILE A 451 -2.77 8.23 -13.93
C ILE A 451 -2.66 6.91 -14.67
N VAL A 452 -3.48 6.76 -15.71
CA VAL A 452 -3.55 5.58 -16.55
C VAL A 452 -3.67 6.05 -18.00
N GLU A 453 -2.95 5.42 -18.93
CA GLU A 453 -3.12 5.70 -20.37
C GLU A 453 -4.53 5.27 -20.86
N PRO A 454 -5.07 5.89 -21.92
CA PRO A 454 -6.52 5.94 -22.14
C PRO A 454 -7.12 4.58 -22.49
N GLU A 455 -7.85 3.98 -21.53
CA GLU A 455 -9.02 3.10 -21.73
C GLU A 455 -10.03 3.29 -20.57
N ALA A 456 -10.30 4.56 -20.23
CA ALA A 456 -11.05 5.04 -19.05
C ALA A 456 -10.30 4.87 -17.72
N THR A 457 -10.49 5.81 -16.78
CA THR A 457 -9.80 5.84 -15.47
C THR A 457 -10.70 6.51 -14.43
N TYR A 458 -10.85 5.96 -13.21
CA TYR A 458 -11.65 6.61 -12.15
C TYR A 458 -11.25 6.23 -10.73
N THR A 459 -11.25 7.20 -9.77
CA THR A 459 -11.87 7.05 -8.41
C THR A 459 -11.87 8.21 -7.40
N CYS A 460 -12.82 8.11 -6.44
CA CYS A 460 -13.23 8.98 -5.31
C CYS A 460 -13.58 10.43 -5.69
N ILE A 461 -14.89 10.77 -5.63
CA ILE A 461 -15.58 11.89 -6.34
C ILE A 461 -14.68 12.52 -7.40
N GLU A 462 -14.86 12.05 -8.64
CA GLU A 462 -14.11 12.56 -9.78
C GLU A 462 -14.21 14.08 -9.86
N LEU A 463 -13.11 14.75 -9.52
CA LEU A 463 -13.02 16.20 -9.58
C LEU A 463 -12.86 16.68 -11.01
N ALA A 464 -12.04 15.95 -11.78
CA ALA A 464 -11.78 16.21 -13.18
C ALA A 464 -11.07 15.01 -13.84
N GLN A 465 -11.33 14.83 -15.12
CA GLN A 465 -10.49 14.03 -16.02
C GLN A 465 -9.68 14.99 -16.89
N ILE A 466 -8.37 14.78 -16.95
CA ILE A 466 -7.45 15.58 -17.76
C ILE A 466 -6.65 14.67 -18.68
N SER A 467 -6.43 15.13 -19.91
CA SER A 467 -5.51 14.47 -20.82
C SER A 467 -4.14 15.13 -20.71
N PHE A 468 -3.11 14.33 -20.43
CA PHE A 468 -1.74 14.83 -20.45
C PHE A 468 -1.27 15.02 -21.90
N PRO A 469 -0.69 16.18 -22.25
CA PRO A 469 0.00 16.31 -23.52
C PRO A 469 1.11 15.26 -23.60
N ARG A 470 1.41 14.73 -24.80
CA ARG A 470 2.58 13.85 -25.01
C ARG A 470 3.64 14.52 -25.88
N THR A 471 3.24 15.56 -26.59
CA THR A 471 4.07 16.35 -27.49
C THR A 471 3.71 17.83 -27.37
N ILE A 472 4.56 18.69 -27.93
CA ILE A 472 4.27 20.12 -28.06
C ILE A 472 3.00 20.35 -28.91
N SER A 473 2.72 19.48 -29.88
CA SER A 473 1.52 19.59 -30.72
C SER A 473 0.21 19.40 -29.95
N ASP A 474 0.28 18.77 -28.77
CA ASP A 474 -0.86 18.52 -27.89
C ASP A 474 -1.19 19.69 -26.96
N VAL A 475 -0.48 20.82 -27.03
CA VAL A 475 -0.77 22.00 -26.17
C VAL A 475 -2.23 22.46 -26.28
N LYS A 476 -2.89 22.23 -27.43
CA LYS A 476 -4.32 22.51 -27.56
C LYS A 476 -5.17 21.73 -26.55
N SER A 477 -4.94 20.42 -26.35
CA SER A 477 -5.77 19.62 -25.45
C SER A 477 -5.59 20.08 -24.00
N PHE A 478 -4.37 20.44 -23.61
CA PHE A 478 -4.12 21.07 -22.32
C PHE A 478 -4.91 22.38 -22.13
N ILE A 479 -4.98 23.23 -23.16
CA ILE A 479 -5.76 24.48 -23.12
C ILE A 479 -7.26 24.20 -23.01
N ASP A 480 -7.75 23.21 -23.75
CA ASP A 480 -9.16 22.81 -23.70
C ASP A 480 -9.54 22.31 -22.27
N ASP A 481 -8.59 21.70 -21.55
CA ASP A 481 -8.76 21.17 -20.18
C ASP A 481 -8.48 22.21 -19.06
N VAL A 482 -8.24 23.49 -19.36
CA VAL A 482 -7.85 24.50 -18.34
C VAL A 482 -8.83 24.59 -17.16
N SER A 483 -10.13 24.47 -17.39
CA SER A 483 -11.13 24.48 -16.31
C SER A 483 -10.95 23.28 -15.36
N SER A 484 -10.58 22.11 -15.88
CA SER A 484 -10.27 20.93 -15.07
C SER A 484 -9.05 21.17 -14.18
N TYR A 485 -7.98 21.75 -14.73
CA TYR A 485 -6.80 22.15 -13.95
C TYR A 485 -7.13 23.20 -12.89
N TYR A 486 -8.05 24.13 -13.21
CA TYR A 486 -8.50 25.15 -12.25
C TYR A 486 -9.24 24.54 -11.06
N THR A 487 -10.13 23.58 -11.31
CA THR A 487 -10.82 22.80 -10.26
C THR A 487 -9.80 22.08 -9.37
N ILE A 488 -8.82 21.36 -9.95
CA ILE A 488 -7.76 20.67 -9.20
C ILE A 488 -6.99 21.68 -8.33
N TYR A 489 -6.56 22.80 -8.92
CA TYR A 489 -5.83 23.85 -8.22
C TYR A 489 -6.64 24.43 -7.05
N LYS A 490 -7.92 24.74 -7.25
CA LYS A 490 -8.81 25.26 -6.20
C LYS A 490 -8.97 24.26 -5.05
N VAL A 491 -9.23 22.99 -5.37
CA VAL A 491 -9.38 21.94 -4.36
C VAL A 491 -8.09 21.83 -3.55
N PHE A 492 -6.93 21.83 -4.21
CA PHE A 492 -5.63 21.74 -3.56
C PHE A 492 -5.39 22.90 -2.59
N LYS A 493 -5.68 24.12 -3.03
CA LYS A 493 -5.53 25.33 -2.19
C LYS A 493 -6.50 25.38 -1.01
N SER A 494 -7.60 24.63 -1.06
CA SER A 494 -8.61 24.58 0.00
C SER A 494 -8.36 23.49 1.06
N ILE A 495 -7.30 22.68 0.91
CA ILE A 495 -6.92 21.67 1.90
C ILE A 495 -6.44 22.37 3.18
N GLN A 496 -7.08 22.06 4.29
CA GLN A 496 -6.74 22.61 5.60
C GLN A 496 -7.16 21.66 6.72
N GLU A 497 -6.66 21.90 7.94
CA GLU A 497 -7.15 21.19 9.11
C GLU A 497 -8.64 21.49 9.34
N SER A 498 -9.38 20.45 9.68
CA SER A 498 -10.79 20.56 10.02
C SER A 498 -10.96 21.34 11.32
N LEU A 499 -11.95 22.24 11.32
CA LEU A 499 -12.33 23.02 12.48
C LEU A 499 -12.94 22.15 13.60
N ASN A 500 -13.38 20.92 13.31
CA ASN A 500 -14.02 20.03 14.27
C ASN A 500 -13.21 18.75 14.49
N GLN A 501 -12.12 18.87 15.27
CA GLN A 501 -11.22 17.77 15.56
C GLN A 501 -11.86 16.66 16.41
N VAL A 502 -12.80 17.00 17.30
CA VAL A 502 -13.51 16.04 18.15
C VAL A 502 -14.39 15.14 17.29
N PHE A 503 -15.10 15.72 16.32
CA PHE A 503 -15.90 14.95 15.37
C PHE A 503 -15.08 13.91 14.60
N TRP A 504 -13.88 14.26 14.14
CA TRP A 504 -12.99 13.32 13.45
C TRP A 504 -12.54 12.17 14.35
N GLN A 505 -12.18 12.45 15.60
CA GLN A 505 -11.78 11.41 16.54
C GLN A 505 -12.92 10.42 16.84
N GLU A 506 -14.16 10.90 16.98
CA GLU A 506 -15.33 10.04 17.20
C GLU A 506 -15.72 9.19 15.97
N ASN A 507 -15.38 9.68 14.77
CA ASN A 507 -15.74 9.04 13.50
C ASN A 507 -14.59 8.30 12.80
N HIS A 508 -13.40 8.25 13.39
CA HIS A 508 -12.28 7.44 12.91
C HIS A 508 -12.67 5.95 12.82
N ARG A 509 -12.21 5.26 11.78
CA ARG A 509 -12.50 3.83 11.53
C ARG A 509 -11.28 3.12 10.95
N GLU A 510 -11.16 1.83 11.21
CA GLU A 510 -10.08 1.00 10.68
C GLU A 510 -10.25 0.71 9.17
N THR A 511 -9.16 0.37 8.48
CA THR A 511 -9.12 0.13 7.01
C THR A 511 -8.89 -1.34 6.65
N LEU A 512 -8.54 -1.66 5.40
CA LEU A 512 -8.46 -3.04 4.88
C LEU A 512 -7.52 -3.97 5.62
N ASP A 513 -6.55 -3.44 6.36
CA ASP A 513 -5.64 -4.24 7.18
C ASP A 513 -6.35 -4.93 8.36
N THR A 514 -7.64 -4.62 8.57
CA THR A 514 -8.46 -5.25 9.60
C THR A 514 -8.83 -6.69 9.22
N PRO A 515 -8.54 -7.70 10.06
CA PRO A 515 -8.76 -9.11 9.73
C PRO A 515 -10.18 -9.47 9.28
N GLN A 516 -11.20 -8.70 9.69
CA GLN A 516 -12.58 -9.00 9.31
C GLN A 516 -12.81 -8.82 7.79
N TYR A 517 -12.14 -7.87 7.15
CA TYR A 517 -12.31 -7.59 5.72
C TYR A 517 -11.48 -8.50 4.83
N LEU A 518 -10.32 -8.97 5.29
CA LEU A 518 -9.45 -9.87 4.53
C LEU A 518 -10.15 -11.18 4.12
N HIS A 519 -11.13 -11.64 4.90
CA HIS A 519 -11.91 -12.83 4.60
C HIS A 519 -12.95 -12.62 3.48
N ALA A 520 -13.35 -11.38 3.22
CA ALA A 520 -14.35 -11.07 2.20
C ALA A 520 -13.73 -10.84 0.82
N ILE A 521 -12.40 -10.80 0.70
CA ILE A 521 -11.69 -10.38 -0.52
C ILE A 521 -10.91 -11.55 -1.11
N ASN A 522 -11.16 -11.82 -2.37
CA ASN A 522 -10.42 -12.76 -3.20
C ASN A 522 -9.11 -12.12 -3.66
N LYS A 523 -7.99 -12.80 -3.40
CA LYS A 523 -6.65 -12.38 -3.84
C LYS A 523 -6.29 -12.87 -5.24
N THR A 524 -7.17 -13.63 -5.90
CA THR A 524 -6.91 -14.15 -7.26
C THR A 524 -7.01 -13.05 -8.31
N LYS A 525 -6.00 -13.00 -9.16
CA LYS A 525 -5.93 -12.11 -10.32
C LYS A 525 -6.65 -12.73 -11.51
N SER A 526 -7.43 -11.95 -12.27
CA SER A 526 -7.93 -12.42 -13.57
C SER A 526 -8.09 -11.29 -14.57
N ASN A 527 -7.30 -11.34 -15.65
CA ASN A 527 -7.36 -10.38 -16.76
C ASN A 527 -8.65 -10.52 -17.59
N ARG A 528 -9.44 -11.59 -17.39
CA ARG A 528 -10.74 -11.80 -18.07
C ARG A 528 -11.92 -11.17 -17.33
N ARG A 529 -11.74 -10.77 -16.06
CA ARG A 529 -12.81 -10.13 -15.29
C ARG A 529 -12.98 -8.69 -15.77
N LEU A 530 -14.23 -8.31 -15.99
CA LEU A 530 -14.58 -6.93 -16.26
C LEU A 530 -14.27 -6.09 -15.03
N CYS A 531 -13.58 -4.98 -15.27
CA CYS A 531 -13.30 -4.00 -14.25
C CYS A 531 -14.39 -2.94 -14.27
N PHE A 532 -15.32 -2.99 -13.33
CA PHE A 532 -16.43 -2.03 -13.26
C PHE A 532 -15.96 -0.64 -12.78
N VAL A 533 -14.65 -0.49 -12.56
CA VAL A 533 -13.98 0.81 -12.35
C VAL A 533 -13.96 1.62 -13.64
N HIS A 534 -13.91 0.97 -14.81
CA HIS A 534 -13.78 1.58 -16.13
C HIS A 534 -15.09 1.42 -16.90
N TYR A 535 -15.79 2.51 -17.19
CA TYR A 535 -16.91 2.49 -18.13
C TYR A 535 -16.80 3.67 -19.09
N GLY A 536 -16.70 3.34 -20.38
CA GLY A 536 -17.50 4.02 -21.39
C GLY A 536 -18.93 3.51 -21.35
#